data_AF-A0A7T0BRA9-F1
#
_entry.id   AF-A0A7T0BRA9-F1
#
_cell.length_a   1.000
_cell.length_b   1.000
_cell.length_c   1.000
_cell.angle_alpha   90.00
_cell.angle_beta   90.00
_cell.angle_gamma   90.00
#
_symmetry.space_group_name_H-M   'P 1'
#
loop_
_entity.id
_entity.type
_entity.pdbx_description
1 polymer ?
#
loop_
_entity_poly.entity_id
_entity_poly.type
_entity_poly.pdbx_seq_one_letter_code
_entity_poly.pdbx_strand_id
1 'polypeptide(L)'
;MDKNLLLNIQNFRKLTNLSLKECKDILTKNDLNFKKALDYYSNEYRISLSGLSDNIKVCENGMTFSYVHHNYKLGVILNVMCNTDFVSKNELFYELIKNLSIHIASTSPLFLNLYSINCDLLLKKRRHFFNEARRTARSKKDLTSIFQSYLHS
;
A
#
# COMPACT_ATOMS: atom_id res chain seq x y z
N MET A 1 0.49 -18.28 -26.28
CA MET A 1 0.26 -17.04 -25.49
C MET A 1 1.30 -16.04 -25.94
N ASP A 2 0.88 -14.89 -26.48
CA ASP A 2 1.81 -13.86 -26.95
C ASP A 2 2.76 -13.43 -25.83
N LYS A 3 4.07 -13.45 -26.09
CA LYS A 3 5.10 -13.01 -25.14
C LYS A 3 4.82 -11.59 -24.61
N ASN A 4 4.25 -10.72 -25.45
CA ASN A 4 3.85 -9.36 -25.07
C ASN A 4 2.74 -9.33 -24.02
N LEU A 5 1.77 -10.24 -24.08
CA LEU A 5 0.67 -10.27 -23.12
C LEU A 5 1.16 -10.69 -21.73
N LEU A 6 2.04 -11.69 -21.66
CA LEU A 6 2.61 -12.15 -20.40
C LEU A 6 3.46 -11.05 -19.74
N LEU A 7 4.26 -10.34 -20.52
CA LEU A 7 5.08 -9.22 -20.05
C LEU A 7 4.21 -8.08 -19.52
N ASN A 8 3.11 -7.75 -20.21
CA ASN A 8 2.17 -6.71 -19.77
C ASN A 8 1.48 -7.07 -18.46
N ILE A 9 1.05 -8.33 -18.30
CA ILE A 9 0.43 -8.82 -17.05
C ILE A 9 1.43 -8.75 -15.89
N GLN A 10 2.68 -9.16 -16.11
CA GLN A 10 3.73 -9.10 -15.09
C GLN A 10 4.05 -7.66 -14.68
N ASN A 11 4.16 -6.74 -15.65
CA ASN A 11 4.38 -5.33 -15.36
C ASN A 11 3.20 -4.73 -14.61
N PHE A 12 1.97 -4.96 -15.05
CA PHE A 12 0.77 -4.46 -14.37
C PHE A 12 0.64 -5.00 -12.94
N ARG A 13 0.99 -6.27 -12.71
CA ARG A 13 1.06 -6.89 -11.38
C ARG A 13 2.10 -6.22 -10.48
N LYS A 14 3.29 -5.88 -10.99
CA LYS A 14 4.31 -5.18 -10.19
C LYS A 14 3.81 -3.81 -9.69
N LEU A 15 2.94 -3.16 -10.45
CA LEU A 15 2.42 -1.83 -10.11
C LEU A 15 1.22 -1.88 -9.16
N THR A 16 0.32 -2.82 -9.41
CA THR A 16 -0.98 -2.89 -8.73
C THR A 16 -0.98 -3.89 -7.58
N ASN A 17 0.00 -4.78 -7.53
CA ASN A 17 0.06 -5.93 -6.62
C ASN A 17 -1.16 -6.87 -6.67
N LEU A 18 -1.98 -6.76 -7.72
CA LEU A 18 -3.14 -7.62 -7.95
C LEU A 18 -2.75 -9.05 -8.32
N SER A 19 -3.70 -9.99 -8.19
CA SER A 19 -3.51 -11.35 -8.69
C SER A 19 -3.32 -11.36 -10.22
N LEU A 20 -2.60 -12.37 -10.74
CA LEU A 20 -2.37 -12.50 -12.19
C LEU A 20 -3.68 -12.54 -12.99
N LYS A 21 -4.74 -13.11 -12.41
CA LYS A 21 -6.07 -13.17 -13.01
C LYS A 21 -6.69 -11.78 -13.11
N GLU A 22 -6.70 -11.01 -12.02
CA GLU A 22 -7.23 -9.65 -12.01
C GLU A 22 -6.46 -8.72 -12.95
N CYS A 23 -5.12 -8.81 -12.98
CA CYS A 23 -4.31 -8.05 -13.93
C CYS A 23 -4.70 -8.38 -15.37
N LYS A 24 -4.88 -9.67 -15.70
CA LYS A 24 -5.29 -10.11 -17.02
C LYS A 24 -6.69 -9.59 -17.35
N ASP A 25 -7.64 -9.72 -16.44
CA ASP A 25 -9.03 -9.31 -16.64
C ASP A 25 -9.11 -7.79 -16.88
N ILE A 26 -8.43 -6.98 -16.07
CA ILE A 26 -8.37 -5.53 -16.22
C ILE A 26 -7.72 -5.12 -17.55
N LEU A 27 -6.59 -5.74 -17.91
CA LEU A 27 -5.95 -5.46 -19.20
C LEU A 27 -6.86 -5.83 -20.37
N THR A 28 -7.53 -6.99 -20.32
CA THR A 28 -8.43 -7.42 -21.40
C THR A 28 -9.68 -6.54 -21.54
N LYS A 29 -10.26 -6.07 -20.42
CA LYS A 29 -11.39 -5.13 -20.43
C LYS A 29 -11.05 -3.76 -21.01
N ASN A 30 -9.77 -3.40 -21.01
CA ASN A 30 -9.28 -2.11 -21.47
C ASN A 30 -8.46 -2.24 -22.76
N ASP A 31 -8.83 -3.19 -23.63
CA ASP A 31 -8.23 -3.40 -24.96
C ASP A 31 -6.70 -3.61 -24.93
N LEU A 32 -6.18 -4.23 -23.86
CA LEU A 32 -4.75 -4.38 -23.59
C LEU A 32 -3.97 -3.05 -23.55
N ASN A 33 -4.69 -1.93 -23.43
CA ASN A 33 -4.11 -0.60 -23.32
C ASN A 33 -3.72 -0.35 -21.86
N PHE A 34 -2.41 -0.33 -21.61
CA PHE A 34 -1.86 -0.20 -20.26
C PHE A 34 -2.30 1.08 -19.55
N LYS A 35 -2.39 2.21 -20.27
CA LYS A 35 -2.77 3.51 -19.70
C LYS A 35 -4.25 3.50 -19.28
N LYS A 36 -5.13 3.05 -20.18
CA LYS A 36 -6.56 2.86 -19.87
C LYS A 36 -6.77 1.89 -18.71
N ALA A 37 -6.01 0.79 -18.68
CA ALA A 37 -6.07 -0.18 -17.59
C ALA A 37 -5.64 0.43 -16.24
N LEU A 38 -4.62 1.29 -16.24
CA LEU A 38 -4.17 2.01 -15.05
C LEU A 38 -5.25 3.01 -14.59
N ASP A 39 -5.80 3.80 -15.51
CA ASP A 39 -6.86 4.77 -15.22
C ASP A 39 -8.13 4.07 -14.71
N TYR A 40 -8.50 2.93 -15.29
CA TYR A 40 -9.58 2.09 -14.78
C TYR A 40 -9.28 1.61 -13.36
N TYR A 41 -8.09 1.04 -13.13
CA TYR A 41 -7.67 0.58 -11.80
C TYR A 41 -7.70 1.73 -10.77
N SER A 42 -7.21 2.91 -11.12
CA SER A 42 -7.28 4.10 -10.28
C SER A 42 -8.68 4.46 -9.85
N ASN A 43 -9.59 4.55 -10.81
CA ASN A 43 -10.96 4.96 -10.58
C ASN A 43 -11.73 3.91 -9.80
N GLU A 44 -11.58 2.64 -10.16
CA GLU A 44 -12.26 1.50 -9.51
C GLU A 44 -11.86 1.38 -8.03
N TYR A 45 -10.56 1.51 -7.75
CA TYR A 45 -10.02 1.32 -6.40
C TYR A 45 -9.82 2.63 -5.64
N ARG A 46 -10.24 3.79 -6.20
CA ARG A 46 -10.06 5.14 -5.65
C ARG A 46 -8.61 5.45 -5.26
N ILE A 47 -7.67 4.96 -6.04
CA ILE A 47 -6.24 5.23 -5.88
C ILE A 47 -5.94 6.49 -6.65
N SER A 48 -5.44 7.54 -5.98
CA SER A 48 -4.90 8.68 -6.72
C SER A 48 -3.67 8.23 -7.51
N LEU A 49 -3.75 8.27 -8.85
CA LEU A 49 -2.57 8.09 -9.71
C LEU A 49 -1.76 9.38 -9.87
N SER A 50 -2.04 10.44 -9.11
CA SER A 50 -1.18 11.62 -9.06
C SER A 50 0.21 11.20 -8.56
N GLY A 51 1.11 10.91 -9.50
CA GLY A 51 2.44 10.31 -9.26
C GLY A 51 2.67 8.93 -9.91
N LEU A 52 1.61 8.22 -10.31
CA LEU A 52 1.66 6.92 -10.99
C LEU A 52 1.55 7.03 -12.53
N SER A 53 0.90 8.07 -13.10
CA SER A 53 0.72 8.14 -14.57
C SER A 53 1.95 8.60 -15.35
N ASP A 54 2.82 9.41 -14.74
CA ASP A 54 3.91 10.09 -15.46
C ASP A 54 5.30 9.59 -15.07
N ASN A 55 5.42 8.83 -13.96
CA ASN A 55 6.71 8.53 -13.32
C ASN A 55 6.91 7.09 -12.84
N ILE A 56 6.10 6.12 -13.27
CA ILE A 56 6.44 4.72 -13.00
C ILE A 56 7.41 4.20 -14.05
N LYS A 57 8.62 4.73 -14.02
CA LYS A 57 9.77 3.89 -14.33
C LYS A 57 9.96 2.96 -13.14
N VAL A 58 10.41 1.74 -13.39
CA VAL A 58 11.02 0.95 -12.31
C VAL A 58 12.18 1.80 -11.79
N CYS A 59 12.03 2.36 -10.60
CA CYS A 59 13.11 3.08 -9.96
C CYS A 59 14.17 2.06 -9.59
N GLU A 60 15.36 2.17 -10.19
CA GLU A 60 16.51 1.33 -9.86
C GLU A 60 17.40 1.98 -8.80
N ASN A 61 17.20 3.28 -8.56
CA ASN A 61 17.92 4.07 -7.57
C ASN A 61 17.11 4.23 -6.28
N GLY A 62 17.78 4.57 -5.18
CA GLY A 62 17.15 4.75 -3.88
C GLY A 62 18.16 4.81 -2.75
N MET A 63 17.68 4.68 -1.52
CA MET A 63 18.51 4.53 -0.33
C MET A 63 17.88 3.51 0.63
N THR A 64 18.71 2.55 1.05
CA THR A 64 18.42 1.68 2.19
C THR A 64 18.99 2.33 3.44
N PHE A 65 18.16 2.46 4.47
CA PHE A 65 18.52 3.12 5.71
C PHE A 65 18.09 2.29 6.92
N SER A 66 18.93 2.28 7.95
CA SER A 66 18.65 1.64 9.22
C SER A 66 18.64 2.66 10.35
N TYR A 67 17.57 2.66 11.14
CA TYR A 67 17.45 3.42 12.37
C TYR A 67 17.49 2.46 13.55
N VAL A 68 18.32 2.76 14.55
CA VAL A 68 18.32 2.07 15.84
C VAL A 68 17.94 3.08 16.90
N HIS A 69 16.90 2.77 17.66
CA HIS A 69 16.47 3.64 18.74
C HIS A 69 17.53 3.67 19.85
N HIS A 70 17.61 4.78 20.58
CA HIS A 70 18.72 5.06 21.53
C HIS A 70 18.91 4.00 22.63
N ASN A 71 17.89 3.19 22.91
CA ASN A 71 17.92 2.13 23.91
C ASN A 71 18.31 0.74 23.35
N TYR A 72 18.63 0.65 22.06
CA TYR A 72 19.02 -0.57 21.34
C TYR A 72 17.98 -1.71 21.34
N LYS A 73 16.73 -1.45 21.72
CA LYS A 73 15.65 -2.47 21.74
C LYS A 73 14.78 -2.46 20.50
N LEU A 74 14.84 -1.42 19.69
CA LEU A 74 14.03 -1.24 18.51
C LEU A 74 14.91 -0.76 17.35
N GLY A 75 14.70 -1.37 16.19
CA GLY A 75 15.32 -0.97 14.94
C GLY A 75 14.33 -0.99 13.80
N VAL A 76 14.57 -0.13 12.81
CA VAL A 76 13.82 -0.06 11.55
C VAL A 76 14.82 -0.14 10.41
N ILE A 77 14.54 -1.00 9.44
CA ILE A 77 15.21 -1.00 8.14
C ILE A 77 14.16 -0.67 7.11
N LEU A 78 14.44 0.30 6.26
CA LEU A 78 13.54 0.68 5.18
C LEU A 78 14.35 0.93 3.90
N ASN A 79 13.70 0.73 2.76
CA ASN A 79 14.24 1.04 1.45
C ASN A 79 13.27 1.99 0.73
N VAL A 80 13.75 3.16 0.33
CA VAL A 80 12.96 4.15 -0.42
C VAL A 80 13.61 4.34 -1.78
N MET A 81 12.81 4.13 -2.83
CA MET A 81 13.26 4.20 -4.22
C MET A 81 13.03 5.61 -4.79
N CYS A 82 13.90 6.03 -5.71
CA CYS A 82 13.79 7.29 -6.45
C CYS A 82 14.29 7.12 -7.89
N ASN A 83 13.95 8.08 -8.77
CA ASN A 83 14.19 7.93 -10.20
C ASN A 83 15.69 8.01 -10.55
N THR A 84 16.43 8.92 -9.91
CA THR A 84 17.85 9.19 -10.22
C THR A 84 18.71 9.11 -8.96
N ASP A 85 20.00 8.83 -9.13
CA ASP A 85 20.98 8.78 -8.05
C ASP A 85 21.29 10.17 -7.46
N PHE A 86 21.12 11.23 -8.24
CA PHE A 86 21.22 12.60 -7.75
C PHE A 86 20.21 12.88 -6.63
N VAL A 87 18.99 12.34 -6.73
CA VAL A 87 17.96 12.48 -5.69
C VAL A 87 18.33 11.67 -4.46
N SER A 88 18.83 10.43 -4.61
CA SER A 88 19.17 9.58 -3.46
C SER A 88 20.33 10.13 -2.62
N LYS A 89 21.19 10.94 -3.22
CA LYS A 89 22.34 11.60 -2.56
C LYS A 89 22.00 12.97 -1.96
N ASN A 90 20.78 13.47 -2.13
CA ASN A 90 20.36 14.77 -1.63
C ASN A 90 20.09 14.75 -0.11
N GLU A 91 20.51 15.79 0.61
CA GLU A 91 20.30 15.91 2.05
C GLU A 91 18.81 15.90 2.46
N LEU A 92 17.93 16.53 1.67
CA LEU A 92 16.48 16.53 1.92
C LEU A 92 15.89 15.11 1.78
N PHE A 93 16.43 14.31 0.87
CA PHE A 93 16.01 12.91 0.70
C PHE A 93 16.45 12.06 1.89
N TYR A 94 17.67 12.29 2.40
CA TYR A 94 18.15 11.67 3.63
C TYR A 94 17.29 12.05 4.84
N GLU A 95 16.95 13.33 5.00
CA GLU A 95 16.11 13.82 6.09
C GLU A 95 14.70 13.20 6.06
N LEU A 96 14.10 13.11 4.86
CA LEU A 96 12.82 12.42 4.65
C LEU A 96 12.89 10.97 5.15
N ILE A 97 13.93 10.23 4.74
CA ILE A 97 14.07 8.81 5.10
C ILE A 97 14.30 8.63 6.60
N LYS A 98 15.08 9.51 7.22
CA LYS A 98 15.23 9.54 8.68
C LYS A 98 13.88 9.76 9.37
N ASN A 99 13.10 10.74 8.94
CA ASN A 99 11.79 11.03 9.52
C ASN A 99 10.81 9.87 9.34
N LEU A 100 10.81 9.22 8.17
CA LEU A 100 10.03 8.01 7.93
C LEU A 100 10.44 6.86 8.86
N SER A 101 11.74 6.67 9.10
CA SER A 101 12.22 5.61 10.00
C SER A 101 11.74 5.81 11.44
N ILE A 102 11.74 7.07 11.93
CA ILE A 102 11.24 7.44 13.26
C ILE A 102 9.72 7.26 13.34
N HIS A 103 9.01 7.62 12.27
CA HIS A 103 7.56 7.40 12.19
C HIS A 103 7.21 5.91 12.25
N ILE A 104 7.90 5.07 11.47
CA ILE A 104 7.71 3.60 11.46
C ILE A 104 8.03 3.02 12.85
N ALA A 105 9.12 3.47 13.48
CA ALA A 105 9.49 3.07 14.83
C ALA A 105 8.40 3.37 15.86
N SER A 106 7.75 4.54 15.74
CA SER A 106 6.71 5.00 16.65
C SER A 106 5.35 4.37 16.41
N THR A 107 4.99 4.10 15.15
CA THR A 107 3.64 3.68 14.75
C THR A 107 3.51 2.19 14.47
N SER A 108 4.62 1.48 14.24
CA SER A 108 4.65 0.04 13.88
C SER A 108 3.61 -0.34 12.82
N PRO A 109 3.61 0.31 11.63
CA PRO A 109 2.61 0.07 10.61
C PRO A 109 2.75 -1.36 10.07
N LEU A 110 1.62 -2.05 9.92
CA LEU A 110 1.59 -3.42 9.41
C LEU A 110 1.66 -3.49 7.88
N PHE A 111 1.30 -2.41 7.19
CA PHE A 111 1.15 -2.37 5.74
C PHE A 111 1.67 -1.06 5.17
N LEU A 112 2.21 -1.11 3.96
CA LEU A 112 2.66 0.07 3.22
C LEU A 112 1.52 0.85 2.56
N ASN A 113 0.43 0.17 2.20
CA ASN A 113 -0.75 0.78 1.59
C ASN A 113 -2.02 -0.02 1.93
N LEU A 114 -3.19 0.54 1.64
CA LEU A 114 -4.49 -0.07 1.96
C LEU A 114 -4.78 -1.33 1.13
N TYR A 115 -4.25 -1.40 -0.09
CA TYR A 115 -4.52 -2.47 -1.04
C TYR A 115 -3.69 -3.73 -0.78
N SER A 116 -2.58 -3.61 -0.05
CA SER A 116 -1.78 -4.75 0.38
C SER A 116 -2.38 -5.48 1.59
N ILE A 117 -3.49 -4.98 2.14
CA ILE A 117 -4.19 -5.64 3.24
C ILE A 117 -4.93 -6.85 2.70
N ASN A 118 -4.53 -8.04 3.14
CA ASN A 118 -5.22 -9.29 2.81
C ASN A 118 -6.67 -9.25 3.35
N CYS A 119 -7.65 -9.48 2.46
CA CYS A 119 -9.06 -9.52 2.80
C CYS A 119 -9.39 -10.49 3.95
N ASP A 120 -8.74 -11.65 4.02
CA ASP A 120 -8.95 -12.63 5.09
C ASP A 120 -8.50 -12.08 6.45
N LEU A 121 -7.39 -11.34 6.48
CA LEU A 121 -6.92 -10.69 7.70
C LEU A 121 -7.89 -9.60 8.14
N LEU A 122 -8.39 -8.81 7.18
CA LEU A 122 -9.35 -7.74 7.43
C LEU A 122 -10.68 -8.29 7.94
N LEU A 123 -11.15 -9.42 7.39
CA LEU A 123 -12.33 -10.16 7.86
C LEU A 123 -12.11 -10.74 9.26
N LYS A 124 -10.94 -11.31 9.55
CA LYS A 124 -10.60 -11.82 10.89
C LYS A 124 -10.61 -10.70 11.92
N LYS A 125 -9.96 -9.57 11.63
CA LYS A 125 -9.96 -8.39 12.52
C LYS A 125 -11.38 -7.85 12.75
N ARG A 126 -12.18 -7.71 11.68
CA ARG A 126 -13.59 -7.30 11.77
C ARG A 126 -14.41 -8.27 12.63
N ARG A 127 -14.25 -9.58 12.45
CA ARG A 127 -14.97 -10.59 13.26
C ARG A 127 -14.59 -10.51 14.74
N HIS A 128 -13.31 -10.36 15.05
CA HIS A 128 -12.87 -10.21 16.44
C HIS A 128 -13.51 -8.99 17.09
N PHE A 129 -13.41 -7.84 16.44
CA PHE A 129 -14.03 -6.60 16.90
C PHE A 129 -15.54 -6.74 17.07
N PHE A 130 -16.22 -7.37 16.11
CA PHE A 130 -17.66 -7.59 16.15
C PHE A 130 -18.09 -8.45 17.35
N ASN A 131 -17.30 -9.48 17.67
CA ASN A 131 -17.56 -10.34 18.83
C ASN A 131 -17.33 -9.59 20.15
N GLU A 132 -16.29 -8.75 20.23
CA GLU A 132 -16.05 -7.92 21.42
C GLU A 132 -17.13 -6.86 21.61
N ALA A 133 -17.50 -6.12 20.56
CA ALA A 133 -18.54 -5.10 20.61
C ALA A 133 -19.90 -5.67 21.04
N ARG A 134 -20.23 -6.91 20.64
CA ARG A 134 -21.45 -7.60 21.10
C ARG A 134 -21.42 -7.96 22.58
N ARG A 135 -20.26 -8.23 23.16
CA ARG A 135 -20.12 -8.60 24.58
C ARG A 135 -20.21 -7.38 25.49
N THR A 136 -19.76 -6.22 25.00
CA THR A 136 -19.70 -4.98 25.79
C THR A 136 -20.93 -4.09 25.62
N ALA A 137 -21.66 -4.22 24.50
CA ALA A 137 -22.83 -3.40 24.24
C ALA A 137 -24.03 -3.79 25.13
N ARG A 138 -24.62 -2.77 25.76
CA ARG A 138 -25.78 -2.90 26.64
C ARG A 138 -27.11 -2.79 25.88
N SER A 139 -27.10 -2.13 24.72
CA SER A 139 -28.26 -1.97 23.85
C SER A 139 -27.90 -1.99 22.36
N LYS A 140 -28.91 -2.13 21.48
CA LYS A 140 -28.73 -2.02 20.02
C LYS A 140 -28.21 -0.65 19.58
N LYS A 141 -28.59 0.43 20.27
CA LYS A 141 -28.12 1.80 19.94
C LYS A 141 -26.63 1.97 20.23
N ASP A 142 -26.13 1.34 21.31
CA ASP A 142 -24.71 1.38 21.68
C ASP A 142 -23.83 0.64 20.67
N LEU A 143 -24.31 -0.48 20.13
CA LEU A 143 -23.62 -1.19 19.05
C LEU A 143 -23.42 -0.28 17.82
N THR A 144 -24.46 0.45 17.42
CA THR A 144 -24.41 1.31 16.23
C THR A 144 -23.41 2.45 16.39
N SER A 145 -23.34 3.07 17.58
CA SER A 145 -22.38 4.15 17.86
C SER A 145 -20.94 3.63 17.92
N ILE A 146 -20.71 2.45 18.51
CA ILE A 146 -19.40 1.77 18.51
C ILE A 146 -18.92 1.51 17.07
N PHE A 147 -19.80 1.05 16.18
CA PHE A 147 -19.45 0.84 14.77
C PHE A 147 -19.15 2.12 14.00
N GLN A 148 -19.93 3.18 14.21
CA GLN A 148 -19.67 4.47 13.56
C GLN A 148 -18.32 5.04 13.98
N SER A 149 -17.96 4.94 15.26
CA SER A 149 -16.65 5.36 15.76
C SER A 149 -15.51 4.59 15.11
N TYR A 150 -15.64 3.27 14.93
CA TYR A 150 -14.58 2.42 14.37
C TYR A 150 -14.32 2.66 12.88
N LEU A 151 -15.35 3.08 12.12
CA LEU A 151 -15.20 3.39 10.69
C LEU A 151 -14.46 4.71 10.44
N HIS A 152 -14.38 5.58 11.43
CA HIS A 152 -13.75 6.91 11.32
C HIS A 152 -12.36 6.97 11.96
N SER A 153 -11.89 5.88 12.59
CA SER A 153 -10.58 5.73 13.23
C SER A 153 -9.65 4.87 12.38
#